data_AF-A0A365Y2F6-F1
#
_entry.id   AF-A0A365Y2F6-F1
#
_cell.length_a   1.000
_cell.length_b   1.000
_cell.length_c   1.000
_cell.angle_alpha   90.00
_cell.angle_beta   90.00
_cell.angle_gamma   90.00
#
_symmetry.space_group_name_H-M   'P 1'
#
loop_
_entity.id
_entity.type
_entity.pdbx_description
1 polymer ?
#
loop_
_entity_poly.entity_id
_entity_poly.type
_entity_poly.pdbx_seq_one_letter_code
_entity_poly.pdbx_strand_id
1 'polypeptide(L)'
;MTILETIEKDYDFTYPTLYKQLSKDGMLDWGVLGPEWFNNEFPHLRENPPLLLFANDFEIMEEDEITEGMQEGMLFADETHRFVPFGVTGAGDWYAFYYNLQDGNDVPVVLVYHDSNEAVVLAKNLQDFIFAQLLEAVTNPDPKYPGLIANGDMQENTRHFLRTHAPYITPHQQEIVAETYRKGSLTGEELQAILEAEINFEWLDSSFPYQISE
;
A
#
# COMPACT_ATOMS: atom_id res chain seq x y z
N MET A 1 -14.09 19.27 -7.85
CA MET A 1 -12.89 19.31 -7.01
C MET A 1 -13.08 18.26 -5.94
N THR A 2 -12.45 17.11 -6.10
CA THR A 2 -12.31 16.10 -5.04
C THR A 2 -11.34 16.62 -3.97
N ILE A 3 -11.24 15.96 -2.83
CA ILE A 3 -10.24 16.33 -1.83
C ILE A 3 -8.82 16.05 -2.36
N LEU A 4 -8.62 14.97 -3.10
CA LEU A 4 -7.33 14.70 -3.78
C LEU A 4 -6.95 15.83 -4.72
N GLU A 5 -7.88 16.34 -5.55
CA GLU A 5 -7.63 17.51 -6.41
C GLU A 5 -7.33 18.80 -5.61
N THR A 6 -7.82 18.88 -4.37
CA THR A 6 -7.53 20.00 -3.46
C THR A 6 -6.12 19.89 -2.92
N ILE A 7 -5.71 18.71 -2.42
CA ILE A 7 -4.36 18.42 -1.93
C ILE A 7 -3.33 18.60 -3.07
N GLU A 8 -3.59 18.08 -4.27
CA GLU A 8 -2.71 18.27 -5.45
C GLU A 8 -2.43 19.76 -5.72
N LYS A 9 -3.47 20.60 -5.61
CA LYS A 9 -3.36 22.04 -5.84
C LYS A 9 -2.62 22.76 -4.71
N ASP A 10 -2.90 22.41 -3.46
CA ASP A 10 -2.35 23.12 -2.30
C ASP A 10 -0.85 22.84 -2.12
N TYR A 11 -0.37 21.68 -2.61
CA TYR A 11 1.02 21.23 -2.45
C TYR A 11 1.79 21.04 -3.77
N ASP A 12 1.24 21.51 -4.90
CA ASP A 12 1.86 21.51 -6.23
C ASP A 12 2.45 20.14 -6.67
N PHE A 13 1.61 19.10 -6.61
CA PHE A 13 1.93 17.78 -7.14
C PHE A 13 0.71 17.15 -7.83
N THR A 14 0.88 15.95 -8.38
CA THR A 14 -0.22 15.18 -8.97
C THR A 14 -0.13 13.75 -8.51
N TYR A 15 -1.18 13.25 -7.83
CA TYR A 15 -1.26 11.85 -7.42
C TYR A 15 -1.12 10.92 -8.63
N PRO A 16 -0.55 9.72 -8.44
CA PRO A 16 -0.52 8.71 -9.48
C PRO A 16 -1.91 8.48 -10.06
N THR A 17 -1.99 8.33 -11.38
CA THR A 17 -3.28 8.12 -12.08
C THR A 17 -4.03 6.92 -11.50
N LEU A 18 -3.30 5.87 -11.11
CA LEU A 18 -3.86 4.68 -10.48
C LEU A 18 -4.50 4.99 -9.11
N TYR A 19 -3.90 5.86 -8.30
CA TYR A 19 -4.45 6.25 -7.00
C TYR A 19 -5.78 7.00 -7.15
N LYS A 20 -5.86 7.90 -8.13
CA LYS A 20 -7.11 8.59 -8.46
C LYS A 20 -8.18 7.64 -9.01
N GLN A 21 -7.78 6.62 -9.75
CA GLN A 21 -8.69 5.58 -10.22
C GLN A 21 -9.23 4.74 -9.04
N LEU A 22 -8.38 4.37 -8.08
CA LEU A 22 -8.78 3.68 -6.85
C LEU A 22 -9.80 4.51 -6.04
N SER A 23 -9.56 5.80 -5.86
CA SER A 23 -10.52 6.72 -5.22
C SER A 23 -11.87 6.72 -5.94
N LYS A 24 -11.85 6.87 -7.27
CA LYS A 24 -13.07 6.87 -8.10
C LYS A 24 -13.85 5.55 -8.02
N ASP A 25 -13.14 4.43 -7.90
CA ASP A 25 -13.71 3.09 -7.82
C ASP A 25 -14.15 2.73 -6.39
N GLY A 26 -13.99 3.64 -5.42
CA GLY A 26 -14.37 3.43 -4.02
C GLY A 26 -13.42 2.52 -3.25
N MET A 27 -12.22 2.27 -3.77
CA MET A 27 -11.25 1.36 -3.16
C MET A 27 -10.51 1.97 -1.96
N LEU A 28 -10.62 3.28 -1.72
CA LEU A 28 -10.02 3.93 -0.56
C LEU A 28 -10.95 3.94 0.66
N ASP A 29 -12.18 3.44 0.52
CA ASP A 29 -13.18 3.43 1.59
C ASP A 29 -13.06 2.14 2.41
N TRP A 30 -12.50 2.26 3.62
CA TRP A 30 -12.48 1.19 4.62
C TRP A 30 -13.68 1.26 5.57
N GLY A 31 -14.70 2.05 5.29
CA GLY A 31 -15.82 2.27 6.21
C GLY A 31 -15.40 3.08 7.45
N VAL A 32 -16.21 3.04 8.50
CA VAL A 32 -15.97 3.83 9.72
C VAL A 32 -14.89 3.18 10.59
N LEU A 33 -13.67 3.74 10.55
CA LEU A 33 -12.56 3.29 11.37
C LEU A 33 -12.84 3.47 12.88
N GLY A 34 -12.28 2.58 13.71
CA GLY A 34 -12.40 2.64 15.16
C GLY A 34 -12.53 1.26 15.85
N PRO A 35 -12.71 1.23 17.18
CA PRO A 35 -12.67 -0.01 17.96
C PRO A 35 -13.68 -1.10 17.54
N GLU A 36 -14.80 -0.69 16.94
CA GLU A 36 -15.86 -1.61 16.48
C GLU A 36 -15.77 -1.94 14.98
N TRP A 37 -14.76 -1.43 14.27
CA TRP A 37 -14.59 -1.62 12.83
C TRP A 37 -14.61 -3.09 12.44
N PHE A 38 -13.91 -3.93 13.20
CA PHE A 38 -13.86 -5.37 12.94
C PHE A 38 -15.23 -6.06 13.03
N ASN A 39 -16.13 -5.55 13.87
CA ASN A 39 -17.46 -6.13 14.05
C ASN A 39 -18.50 -5.55 13.07
N ASN A 40 -18.36 -4.28 12.72
CA ASN A 40 -19.36 -3.53 11.95
C ASN A 40 -19.00 -3.41 10.47
N GLU A 41 -17.74 -3.15 10.16
CA GLU A 41 -17.26 -2.81 8.82
C GLU A 41 -16.67 -4.04 8.11
N PHE A 42 -15.70 -4.70 8.74
CA PHE A 42 -14.97 -5.84 8.16
C PHE A 42 -15.86 -6.95 7.55
N PRO A 43 -16.98 -7.40 8.17
CA PRO A 43 -17.77 -8.50 7.64
C PRO A 43 -18.38 -8.23 6.25
N HIS A 44 -18.62 -6.96 5.91
CA HIS A 44 -19.16 -6.60 4.59
C HIS A 44 -18.04 -6.20 3.62
N LEU A 45 -16.95 -5.61 4.11
CA LEU A 45 -15.78 -5.27 3.30
C LEU A 45 -15.10 -6.52 2.73
N ARG A 46 -15.00 -7.61 3.49
CA ARG A 46 -14.34 -8.85 3.03
C ARG A 46 -14.96 -9.47 1.76
N GLU A 47 -16.24 -9.18 1.47
CA GLU A 47 -16.93 -9.68 0.27
C GLU A 47 -16.51 -8.92 -0.99
N ASN A 48 -16.11 -7.65 -0.84
CA ASN A 48 -15.55 -6.79 -1.89
C ASN A 48 -14.40 -5.96 -1.28
N PRO A 49 -13.25 -6.58 -0.99
CA PRO A 49 -12.21 -5.94 -0.20
C PRO A 49 -11.70 -4.67 -0.89
N PRO A 50 -11.72 -3.51 -0.21
CA PRO A 50 -11.10 -2.28 -0.69
C PRO A 50 -9.58 -2.45 -0.74
N LEU A 51 -8.88 -1.39 -1.13
CA LEU A 51 -7.44 -1.38 -1.35
C LEU A 51 -6.73 -1.98 -0.14
N LEU A 52 -6.05 -3.09 -0.38
CA LEU A 52 -5.15 -3.73 0.58
C LEU A 52 -5.77 -4.12 1.93
N LEU A 53 -7.09 -4.34 2.01
CA LEU A 53 -7.78 -4.78 3.24
C LEU A 53 -7.12 -5.97 3.94
N PHE A 54 -6.54 -6.87 3.15
CA PHE A 54 -5.91 -8.10 3.63
C PHE A 54 -4.38 -8.06 3.60
N ALA A 55 -3.76 -6.93 3.27
CA ALA A 55 -2.32 -6.77 3.33
C ALA A 55 -1.83 -6.86 4.79
N ASN A 56 -0.56 -7.23 4.95
CA ASN A 56 0.05 -7.27 6.26
C ASN A 56 0.43 -5.84 6.68
N ASP A 57 0.04 -5.44 7.89
CA ASP A 57 0.46 -4.19 8.53
C ASP A 57 0.22 -2.93 7.66
N PHE A 58 -0.92 -2.88 6.96
CA PHE A 58 -1.36 -1.72 6.20
C PHE A 58 -2.72 -1.26 6.73
N GLU A 59 -2.88 0.04 6.91
CA GLU A 59 -4.13 0.73 7.15
C GLU A 59 -4.25 1.88 6.14
N ILE A 60 -5.45 2.05 5.56
CA ILE A 60 -5.68 3.21 4.68
C ILE A 60 -5.65 4.48 5.52
N MET A 61 -5.03 5.53 5.00
CA MET A 61 -5.10 6.84 5.62
C MET A 61 -6.34 7.57 5.11
N GLU A 62 -7.20 8.06 6.02
CA GLU A 62 -8.38 8.82 5.64
C GLU A 62 -7.99 10.18 5.02
N GLU A 63 -8.85 10.74 4.17
CA GLU A 63 -8.50 11.95 3.40
C GLU A 63 -8.28 13.19 4.30
N ASP A 64 -8.94 13.23 5.45
CA ASP A 64 -8.73 14.23 6.51
C ASP A 64 -7.41 14.02 7.24
N GLU A 65 -7.03 12.78 7.57
CA GLU A 65 -5.72 12.44 8.13
C GLU A 65 -4.57 12.84 7.19
N ILE A 66 -4.72 12.57 5.89
CA ILE A 66 -3.76 13.04 4.88
C ILE A 66 -3.69 14.57 4.94
N THR A 67 -4.83 15.26 4.96
CA THR A 67 -4.87 16.72 4.97
C THR A 67 -4.23 17.30 6.24
N GLU A 68 -4.53 16.74 7.42
CA GLU A 68 -3.96 17.14 8.70
C GLU A 68 -2.46 16.88 8.72
N GLY A 69 -2.01 15.71 8.29
CA GLY A 69 -0.59 15.38 8.21
C GLY A 69 0.19 16.31 7.30
N MET A 70 -0.39 16.64 6.13
CA MET A 70 0.17 17.62 5.20
C MET A 70 0.20 19.05 5.79
N GLN A 71 -0.70 19.41 6.70
CA GLN A 71 -0.71 20.71 7.39
C GLN A 71 0.26 20.77 8.57
N GLU A 72 0.43 19.68 9.31
CA GLU A 72 1.31 19.58 10.47
C GLU A 72 2.80 19.52 10.09
N GLY A 73 3.11 19.44 8.79
CA GLY A 73 4.47 19.41 8.30
C GLY A 73 5.14 18.05 8.50
N MET A 74 4.34 16.96 8.61
CA MET A 74 4.83 15.65 8.18
C MET A 74 5.44 15.82 6.79
N LEU A 75 6.52 15.10 6.48
CA LEU A 75 7.58 15.36 5.47
C LEU A 75 7.14 15.39 3.99
N PHE A 76 5.97 15.93 3.74
CA PHE A 76 5.30 16.01 2.47
C PHE A 76 5.67 17.26 1.67
N ALA A 77 6.45 18.16 2.28
CA ALA A 77 6.90 19.41 1.70
C ALA A 77 8.31 19.81 2.16
N ASP A 78 9.13 18.88 2.67
CA ASP A 78 10.56 19.14 2.66
C ASP A 78 10.98 19.14 1.18
N GLU A 79 11.51 20.26 0.70
CA GLU A 79 12.09 20.42 -0.64
C GLU A 79 13.05 19.26 -0.98
N THR A 80 13.61 18.62 0.05
CA THR A 80 14.59 17.54 -0.03
C THR A 80 14.00 16.16 -0.30
N HIS A 81 12.75 15.85 0.08
CA HIS A 81 12.21 14.48 -0.05
C HIS A 81 10.82 14.38 -0.69
N ARG A 82 9.92 15.36 -0.51
CA ARG A 82 8.61 15.38 -1.21
C ARG A 82 7.84 14.06 -1.12
N PHE A 83 7.67 13.52 0.09
CA PHE A 83 6.80 12.36 0.29
C PHE A 83 5.33 12.77 0.09
N VAL A 84 4.41 11.84 -0.12
CA VAL A 84 2.95 12.06 0.00
C VAL A 84 2.32 10.79 0.54
N PRO A 85 1.65 10.80 1.70
CA PRO A 85 1.22 9.57 2.34
C PRO A 85 -0.06 9.05 1.68
N PHE A 86 -0.31 7.76 1.84
CA PHE A 86 -1.60 7.15 1.50
C PHE A 86 -2.01 6.00 2.40
N GLY A 87 -1.13 5.56 3.31
CA GLY A 87 -1.42 4.53 4.28
C GLY A 87 -0.43 4.57 5.44
N VAL A 88 -0.71 3.79 6.46
CA VAL A 88 0.06 3.72 7.69
C VAL A 88 0.17 2.28 8.17
N THR A 89 1.25 1.94 8.86
CA THR A 89 1.35 0.67 9.59
C THR A 89 0.65 0.77 10.95
N GLY A 90 0.34 -0.36 11.59
CA GLY A 90 -0.18 -0.35 12.96
C GLY A 90 0.82 0.22 13.98
N ALA A 91 2.10 0.33 13.61
CA ALA A 91 3.15 0.96 14.40
C ALA A 91 3.26 2.49 14.16
N GLY A 92 2.60 3.04 13.13
CA GLY A 92 2.61 4.46 12.80
C GLY A 92 3.61 4.87 11.71
N ASP A 93 4.22 3.93 11.00
CA ASP A 93 5.10 4.21 9.85
C ASP A 93 4.27 4.51 8.60
N TRP A 94 4.76 5.37 7.71
CA TRP A 94 3.95 5.85 6.58
C TRP A 94 4.30 5.15 5.28
N TYR A 95 3.28 4.65 4.59
CA TYR A 95 3.38 4.34 3.17
C TYR A 95 3.18 5.63 2.37
N ALA A 96 4.18 6.00 1.57
CA ALA A 96 4.18 7.27 0.84
C ALA A 96 4.65 7.14 -0.61
N PHE A 97 4.13 8.00 -1.47
CA PHE A 97 4.67 8.27 -2.79
C PHE A 97 5.91 9.16 -2.67
N TYR A 98 6.99 8.80 -3.36
CA TYR A 98 8.27 9.51 -3.30
C TYR A 98 8.59 10.24 -4.61
N TYR A 99 8.29 11.53 -4.68
CA TYR A 99 8.39 12.30 -5.92
C TYR A 99 9.84 12.63 -6.33
N ASN A 100 10.81 12.53 -5.43
CA ASN A 100 12.22 12.78 -5.79
C ASN A 100 12.87 11.65 -6.58
N LEU A 101 12.26 10.45 -6.57
CA LEU A 101 12.66 9.33 -7.40
C LEU A 101 11.66 9.07 -8.55
N GLN A 102 10.79 10.03 -8.84
CA GLN A 102 9.85 9.91 -9.95
C GLN A 102 10.59 9.81 -11.29
N ASP A 103 10.22 8.83 -12.11
CA ASP A 103 10.64 8.71 -13.52
C ASP A 103 9.41 8.62 -14.43
N GLY A 104 9.15 9.70 -15.18
CA GLY A 104 7.94 9.81 -15.99
C GLY A 104 6.66 9.70 -15.15
N ASN A 105 5.88 8.64 -15.38
CA ASN A 105 4.64 8.38 -14.63
C ASN A 105 4.84 7.44 -13.43
N ASP A 106 6.03 6.85 -13.29
CA ASP A 106 6.35 5.98 -12.18
C ASP A 106 6.75 6.83 -10.97
N VAL A 107 5.92 6.79 -9.94
CA VAL A 107 6.19 7.44 -8.64
C VAL A 107 6.40 6.32 -7.61
N PRO A 108 7.64 6.11 -7.14
CA PRO A 108 7.95 5.03 -6.20
C PRO A 108 7.15 5.10 -4.91
N VAL A 109 6.89 3.93 -4.33
CA VAL A 109 6.31 3.80 -2.99
C VAL A 109 7.42 3.49 -1.99
N VAL A 110 7.41 4.19 -0.87
CA VAL A 110 8.35 4.03 0.24
C VAL A 110 7.61 3.73 1.54
N LEU A 111 8.27 3.04 2.47
CA LEU A 111 7.94 3.03 3.89
C LEU A 111 8.82 4.06 4.59
N VAL A 112 8.22 5.03 5.28
CA VAL A 112 8.93 6.05 6.07
C VAL A 112 8.76 5.70 7.54
N TYR A 113 9.86 5.35 8.21
CA TYR A 113 9.82 5.01 9.63
C TYR A 113 9.62 6.25 10.47
N HIS A 114 8.67 6.20 11.41
CA HIS A 114 8.34 7.36 12.25
C HIS A 114 9.29 7.55 13.44
N ASP A 115 9.93 6.47 13.90
CA ASP A 115 10.80 6.44 15.08
C ASP A 115 12.31 6.43 14.75
N SER A 116 12.64 6.32 13.46
CA SER A 116 14.00 6.32 12.97
C SER A 116 14.14 7.18 11.71
N ASN A 117 15.33 7.73 11.51
CA ASN A 117 15.66 8.51 10.32
C ASN A 117 15.98 7.57 9.15
N GLU A 118 14.98 6.82 8.70
CA GLU A 118 15.09 5.84 7.63
C GLU A 118 13.80 5.77 6.80
N ALA A 119 13.97 5.73 5.48
CA ALA A 119 12.91 5.37 4.54
C ALA A 119 13.42 4.24 3.63
N VAL A 120 12.54 3.31 3.26
CA VAL A 120 12.85 2.15 2.42
C VAL A 120 11.98 2.17 1.17
N VAL A 121 12.59 1.99 0.01
CA VAL A 121 11.88 1.90 -1.27
C VAL A 121 11.26 0.51 -1.44
N LEU A 122 9.93 0.45 -1.53
CA LEU A 122 9.18 -0.80 -1.61
C LEU A 122 8.78 -1.19 -3.02
N ALA A 123 8.56 -0.22 -3.90
CA ALA A 123 8.12 -0.49 -5.27
C ALA A 123 8.40 0.69 -6.21
N LYS A 124 8.54 0.38 -7.50
CA LYS A 124 8.71 1.36 -8.57
C LYS A 124 7.49 2.30 -8.72
N ASN A 125 6.29 1.78 -8.49
CA ASN A 125 5.04 2.51 -8.58
C ASN A 125 3.93 1.80 -7.78
N LEU A 126 2.74 2.41 -7.73
CA LEU A 126 1.59 1.86 -6.99
C LEU A 126 1.11 0.50 -7.51
N GLN A 127 1.23 0.22 -8.82
CA GLN A 127 0.85 -1.07 -9.39
C GLN A 127 1.73 -2.20 -8.84
N ASP A 128 3.04 -1.98 -8.84
CA ASP A 128 4.02 -2.95 -8.34
C ASP A 128 3.92 -3.09 -6.81
N PHE A 129 3.58 -2.02 -6.10
CA PHE A 129 3.27 -2.06 -4.66
C PHE A 129 2.05 -2.94 -4.38
N ILE A 130 0.94 -2.73 -5.09
CA ILE A 130 -0.28 -3.56 -4.94
C ILE A 130 0.05 -5.02 -5.23
N PHE A 131 0.79 -5.30 -6.30
CA PHE A 131 1.22 -6.65 -6.63
C PHE A 131 2.03 -7.31 -5.51
N ALA A 132 3.03 -6.61 -4.95
CA ALA A 132 3.82 -7.11 -3.84
C ALA A 132 2.97 -7.41 -2.60
N GLN A 133 2.06 -6.50 -2.24
CA GLN A 133 1.19 -6.65 -1.08
C GLN A 133 0.19 -7.82 -1.22
N LEU A 134 -0.29 -8.10 -2.44
CA LEU A 134 -1.13 -9.28 -2.70
C LEU A 134 -0.38 -10.60 -2.43
N LEU A 135 0.91 -10.67 -2.73
CA LEU A 135 1.75 -11.84 -2.47
C LEU A 135 2.16 -11.93 -1.00
N GLU A 136 2.54 -10.80 -0.40
CA GLU A 136 2.97 -10.70 0.98
C GLU A 136 1.88 -11.14 1.96
N ALA A 137 0.61 -10.83 1.67
CA ALA A 137 -0.54 -11.23 2.48
C ALA A 137 -0.64 -12.74 2.75
N VAL A 138 -0.04 -13.59 1.90
CA VAL A 138 -0.02 -15.06 2.08
C VAL A 138 1.39 -15.61 2.34
N THR A 139 2.35 -14.74 2.64
CA THR A 139 3.74 -15.12 2.88
C THR A 139 4.00 -15.35 4.36
N ASN A 140 4.62 -16.49 4.70
CA ASN A 140 4.97 -16.88 6.07
C ASN A 140 3.86 -16.62 7.11
N PRO A 141 2.61 -17.07 6.91
CA PRO A 141 1.51 -16.74 7.82
C PRO A 141 1.83 -17.22 9.24
N ASP A 142 1.79 -16.30 10.21
CA ASP A 142 1.99 -16.66 11.61
C ASP A 142 0.78 -17.50 12.08
N PRO A 143 0.96 -18.76 12.51
CA PRO A 143 -0.14 -19.60 12.98
C PRO A 143 -0.85 -19.03 14.23
N LYS A 144 -0.25 -18.09 14.95
CA LYS A 144 -0.86 -17.41 16.11
C LYS A 144 -1.56 -16.12 15.72
N TYR A 145 -1.06 -15.43 14.70
CA TYR A 145 -1.57 -14.14 14.22
C TYR A 145 -1.67 -14.14 12.69
N PRO A 146 -2.57 -14.94 12.10
CA PRO A 146 -2.56 -15.22 10.67
C PRO A 146 -3.11 -14.09 9.78
N GLY A 147 -3.24 -12.88 10.33
CA GLY A 147 -3.78 -11.71 9.63
C GLY A 147 -5.29 -11.79 9.31
N LEU A 148 -5.82 -10.71 8.73
CA LEU A 148 -7.22 -10.62 8.32
C LEU A 148 -7.56 -11.58 7.18
N ILE A 149 -6.59 -11.89 6.31
CA ILE A 149 -6.79 -12.79 5.17
C ILE A 149 -7.21 -14.20 5.59
N ALA A 150 -6.78 -14.64 6.78
CA ALA A 150 -7.13 -15.95 7.33
C ALA A 150 -8.42 -15.92 8.17
N ASN A 151 -9.10 -14.78 8.28
CA ASN A 151 -10.36 -14.70 8.99
C ASN A 151 -11.48 -15.37 8.19
N GLY A 152 -11.99 -16.50 8.69
CA GLY A 152 -12.99 -17.29 7.99
C GLY A 152 -12.35 -18.21 6.95
N ASP A 153 -12.82 -18.16 5.70
CA ASP A 153 -12.28 -18.96 4.61
C ASP A 153 -11.20 -18.18 3.84
N MET A 154 -9.93 -18.54 4.08
CA MET A 154 -8.79 -17.90 3.42
C MET A 154 -8.81 -18.07 1.88
N GLN A 155 -9.33 -19.19 1.36
CA GLN A 155 -9.42 -19.39 -0.08
C GLN A 155 -10.48 -18.47 -0.70
N GLU A 156 -11.57 -18.21 0.01
CA GLU A 156 -12.56 -17.23 -0.40
C GLU A 156 -12.01 -15.79 -0.34
N ASN A 157 -11.33 -15.44 0.75
CA ASN A 157 -10.72 -14.12 0.93
C ASN A 157 -9.67 -13.81 -0.15
N THR A 158 -8.75 -14.74 -0.42
CA THR A 158 -7.74 -14.60 -1.49
C THR A 158 -8.41 -14.46 -2.88
N ARG A 159 -9.48 -15.21 -3.16
CA ARG A 159 -10.26 -15.05 -4.40
C ARG A 159 -10.90 -13.66 -4.49
N HIS A 160 -11.48 -13.16 -3.40
CA HIS A 160 -12.05 -11.81 -3.36
C HIS A 160 -10.98 -10.74 -3.55
N PHE A 161 -9.83 -10.90 -2.90
CA PHE A 161 -8.73 -9.95 -2.95
C PHE A 161 -8.17 -9.82 -4.37
N LEU A 162 -7.85 -10.95 -5.02
CA LEU A 162 -7.43 -10.93 -6.42
C LEU A 162 -8.51 -10.34 -7.33
N ARG A 163 -9.79 -10.68 -7.12
CA ARG A 163 -10.88 -10.17 -7.97
C ARG A 163 -11.01 -8.65 -7.91
N THR A 164 -10.91 -8.04 -6.73
CA THR A 164 -11.04 -6.57 -6.61
C THR A 164 -9.76 -5.84 -7.02
N HIS A 165 -8.60 -6.49 -6.95
CA HIS A 165 -7.31 -5.85 -7.28
C HIS A 165 -6.83 -6.10 -8.71
N ALA A 166 -7.33 -7.13 -9.40
CA ALA A 166 -6.96 -7.47 -10.78
C ALA A 166 -7.01 -6.27 -11.75
N PRO A 167 -7.98 -5.34 -11.69
CA PRO A 167 -7.99 -4.17 -12.59
C PRO A 167 -6.79 -3.22 -12.43
N TYR A 168 -6.06 -3.31 -11.32
CA TYR A 168 -4.98 -2.39 -10.94
C TYR A 168 -3.59 -3.00 -11.04
N ILE A 169 -3.48 -4.24 -11.56
CA ILE A 169 -2.22 -4.95 -11.82
C ILE A 169 -2.22 -5.54 -13.23
N THR A 170 -1.03 -5.83 -13.77
CA THR A 170 -0.92 -6.37 -15.13
C THR A 170 -1.51 -7.79 -15.23
N PRO A 171 -1.96 -8.23 -16.42
CA PRO A 171 -2.40 -9.62 -16.62
C PRO A 171 -1.35 -10.66 -16.20
N HIS A 172 -0.06 -10.37 -16.38
CA HIS A 172 1.01 -11.27 -15.95
C HIS A 172 1.09 -11.36 -14.42
N GLN A 173 1.04 -10.23 -13.72
CA GLN A 173 0.99 -10.20 -12.26
C GLN A 173 -0.25 -10.94 -11.72
N GLN A 174 -1.40 -10.83 -12.40
CA GLN A 174 -2.61 -11.57 -12.02
C GLN A 174 -2.40 -13.10 -12.08
N GLU A 175 -1.69 -13.61 -13.09
CA GLU A 175 -1.37 -15.03 -13.22
C GLU A 175 -0.49 -15.51 -12.06
N ILE A 176 0.52 -14.72 -11.68
CA ILE A 176 1.45 -15.03 -10.58
C ILE A 176 0.71 -15.04 -9.24
N VAL A 177 -0.16 -14.04 -8.98
CA VAL A 177 -0.97 -14.00 -7.76
C VAL A 177 -1.95 -15.18 -7.72
N ALA A 178 -2.59 -15.51 -8.85
CA ALA A 178 -3.51 -16.64 -8.92
C ALA A 178 -2.82 -17.99 -8.66
N GLU A 179 -1.59 -18.18 -9.15
CA GLU A 179 -0.80 -19.39 -8.86
C GLU A 179 -0.41 -19.45 -7.39
N THR A 180 0.06 -18.33 -6.84
CA THR A 180 0.40 -18.19 -5.43
C THR A 180 -0.78 -18.53 -4.52
N TYR A 181 -1.97 -18.01 -4.81
CA TYR A 181 -3.18 -18.30 -4.02
C TYR A 181 -3.64 -19.76 -4.16
N ARG A 182 -3.39 -20.41 -5.31
CA ARG A 182 -3.67 -21.85 -5.48
C ARG A 182 -2.71 -22.71 -4.67
N LYS A 183 -1.45 -22.29 -4.56
CA LYS A 183 -0.43 -22.91 -3.71
C LYS A 183 -0.76 -22.73 -2.22
N GLY A 184 -1.34 -21.59 -1.84
CA GLY A 184 -1.88 -21.30 -0.52
C GLY A 184 -0.97 -20.42 0.35
N SER A 185 0.35 -20.55 0.22
CA SER A 185 1.31 -19.67 0.91
C SER A 185 2.66 -19.61 0.19
N LEU A 186 3.40 -18.55 0.46
CA LEU A 186 4.82 -18.41 0.07
C LEU A 186 5.74 -18.47 1.28
N THR A 187 6.98 -18.88 1.06
CA THR A 187 8.08 -18.52 1.95
C THR A 187 8.61 -17.12 1.63
N GLY A 188 9.36 -16.52 2.56
CA GLY A 188 10.01 -15.22 2.32
C GLY A 188 10.99 -15.26 1.13
N GLU A 189 11.72 -16.37 0.96
CA GLU A 189 12.64 -16.56 -0.17
C GLU A 189 11.90 -16.62 -1.51
N GLU A 190 10.72 -17.25 -1.55
CA GLU A 190 9.89 -17.33 -2.76
C GLU A 190 9.29 -15.97 -3.11
N LEU A 191 8.82 -15.22 -2.11
CA LEU A 191 8.36 -13.85 -2.31
C LEU A 191 9.49 -13.00 -2.91
N GLN A 192 10.65 -12.98 -2.28
CA GLN A 192 11.79 -12.19 -2.74
C GLN A 192 12.18 -12.54 -4.18
N ALA A 193 12.26 -13.83 -4.53
CA ALA A 193 12.59 -14.26 -5.88
C ALA A 193 11.57 -13.80 -6.93
N ILE A 194 10.28 -13.75 -6.59
CA ILE A 194 9.24 -13.22 -7.47
C ILE A 194 9.41 -11.70 -7.63
N LEU A 195 9.58 -10.96 -6.53
CA LEU A 195 9.69 -9.50 -6.59
C LEU A 195 10.91 -9.04 -7.41
N GLU A 196 12.06 -9.69 -7.22
CA GLU A 196 13.29 -9.41 -8.00
C GLU A 196 13.09 -9.66 -9.49
N ALA A 197 12.35 -10.72 -9.86
CA ALA A 197 12.08 -11.06 -11.25
C ALA A 197 11.07 -10.11 -11.92
N GLU A 198 10.04 -9.69 -11.18
CA GLU A 198 8.85 -9.03 -11.75
C GLU A 198 8.88 -7.50 -11.64
N ILE A 199 9.43 -6.92 -10.56
CA ILE A 199 9.44 -5.47 -10.36
C ILE A 199 10.62 -4.82 -11.08
N ASN A 200 11.77 -5.53 -11.13
CA ASN A 200 13.02 -5.13 -11.79
C ASN A 200 13.32 -3.62 -11.62
N PHE A 201 13.50 -3.20 -10.37
CA PHE A 201 13.73 -1.81 -10.01
C PHE A 201 15.02 -1.71 -9.20
N GLU A 202 15.96 -0.88 -9.67
CA GLU A 202 17.31 -0.81 -9.09
C GLU A 202 17.34 -0.29 -7.65
N TRP A 203 16.28 0.39 -7.22
CA TRP A 203 16.14 0.96 -5.88
C TRP A 203 15.34 0.06 -4.94
N LEU A 204 14.82 -1.09 -5.40
CA LEU A 204 14.05 -1.99 -4.54
C LEU A 204 14.85 -2.38 -3.30
N ASP A 205 14.22 -2.28 -2.13
CA ASP A 205 14.79 -2.53 -0.79
C ASP A 205 15.96 -1.60 -0.40
N SER A 206 16.25 -0.56 -1.19
CA SER A 206 17.23 0.46 -0.80
C SER A 206 16.66 1.33 0.32
N SER A 207 17.49 1.62 1.33
CA SER A 207 17.14 2.53 2.41
C SER A 207 17.99 3.81 2.40
N PHE A 208 17.40 4.90 2.88
CA PHE A 208 18.04 6.21 2.92
C PHE A 208 17.54 7.05 4.11
N PRO A 209 18.38 7.91 4.70
CA PRO A 209 17.92 8.86 5.70
C PRO A 209 17.13 9.99 5.05
N TYR A 210 16.14 10.53 5.76
CA TYR A 210 15.25 11.58 5.29
C TYR A 210 15.27 12.86 6.14
N GLN A 211 15.95 12.84 7.28
CA GLN A 211 16.22 13.98 8.15
C GLN A 211 17.72 14.29 8.08
N ILE A 212 18.07 15.57 8.00
CA ILE A 212 19.46 15.99 8.13
C ILE A 212 19.82 15.87 9.62
N SER A 213 20.87 15.12 9.94
CA SER A 213 21.44 15.14 11.29
C SER A 213 21.94 16.56 11.61
N GLU A 214 21.39 17.18 12.66
CA GLU A 214 21.91 18.43 13.23
C GLU A 214 23.38 18.30 13.68
#